data_AF-A0A6A4FIG1-F1
#
_entry.id   AF-A0A6A4FIG1-F1
#
_cell.length_a   1.000
_cell.length_b   1.000
_cell.length_c   1.000
_cell.angle_alpha   90.00
_cell.angle_beta   90.00
_cell.angle_gamma   90.00
#
_symmetry.space_group_name_H-M   'P 1'
#
loop_
_entity.id
_entity.type
_entity.pdbx_description
1 polymer ?
#
loop_
_entity_poly.entity_id
_entity_poly.type
_entity_poly.pdbx_seq_one_letter_code
_entity_poly.pdbx_strand_id
1 'polypeptide(L)'
;MLAAAAFASAAALLAATIPSADAHGYMLIPESQFKGSANSAWVVQIDPVWTSDKWDGNNPQSVDTFKSLKSANNFKDLKTLMDDTSVYGADCGFTDPNGTPQPIPTDGKATFSRALVHHGPCEIWLDDKKVLYEDDCFVKYGNENQDIKSIFPIDYSSCSKGGCKEMRFYWLAFQGLNKKTVWQSYKDCIPLKGSGGGGSSTSQTQSSSTSDVSQTMSSGDSNSPSSGDSNSLSSGDSNSPSSGGSSSPSSGDSNTPSSGESTTPAPESNDYSSTQGSSSGTPEVTPAPSSMCNGRKRRY
;
A
#
# COMPACT_ATOMS: atom_id res chain seq x y z
N MET A 1 -39.97 52.43 27.90
CA MET A 1 -38.63 51.87 27.67
C MET A 1 -38.77 50.71 26.69
N LEU A 2 -38.35 50.90 25.44
CA LEU A 2 -38.28 49.81 24.46
C LEU A 2 -36.98 49.04 24.69
N ALA A 3 -37.07 47.77 25.07
CA ALA A 3 -35.93 46.87 25.14
C ALA A 3 -35.73 46.24 23.76
N ALA A 4 -34.65 46.61 23.08
CA ALA A 4 -34.19 45.97 21.86
C ALA A 4 -33.51 44.63 22.21
N ALA A 5 -34.06 43.52 21.72
CA ALA A 5 -33.40 42.23 21.79
C ALA A 5 -32.49 42.07 20.56
N ALA A 6 -31.18 42.12 20.78
CA ALA A 6 -30.17 41.80 19.78
C ALA A 6 -30.02 40.28 19.69
N PHE A 7 -30.45 39.67 18.57
CA PHE A 7 -30.12 38.28 18.26
C PHE A 7 -28.76 38.23 17.57
N ALA A 8 -27.72 37.88 18.32
CA ALA A 8 -26.42 37.51 17.76
C ALA A 8 -26.52 36.08 17.19
N SER A 9 -26.47 35.95 15.86
CA SER A 9 -26.38 34.64 15.20
C SER A 9 -24.94 34.11 15.29
N ALA A 10 -24.73 33.05 16.07
CA ALA A 10 -23.51 32.27 16.03
C ALA A 10 -23.56 31.31 14.85
N ALA A 11 -22.88 31.64 13.75
CA ALA A 11 -22.66 30.71 12.65
C ALA A 11 -21.61 29.68 13.08
N ALA A 12 -22.04 28.47 13.44
CA ALA A 12 -21.15 27.34 13.65
C ALA A 12 -20.60 26.87 12.30
N LEU A 13 -19.33 27.13 12.03
CA LEU A 13 -18.57 26.50 10.94
C LEU A 13 -18.35 25.03 11.32
N LEU A 14 -19.30 24.15 10.97
CA LEU A 14 -18.99 22.73 10.85
C LEU A 14 -18.11 22.55 9.61
N ALA A 15 -16.80 22.48 9.82
CA ALA A 15 -15.91 21.87 8.84
C ALA A 15 -16.31 20.39 8.75
N ALA A 16 -17.16 20.06 7.77
CA ALA A 16 -17.45 18.68 7.44
C ALA A 16 -16.15 18.02 7.00
N THR A 17 -15.52 17.27 7.90
CA THR A 17 -14.52 16.28 7.52
C THR A 17 -15.26 15.23 6.70
N ILE A 18 -15.26 15.41 5.37
CA ILE A 18 -15.73 14.37 4.46
C ILE A 18 -14.85 13.16 4.77
N PRO A 19 -15.43 12.04 5.26
CA PRO A 19 -14.66 10.80 5.35
C PRO A 19 -14.23 10.51 3.92
N SER A 20 -12.92 10.57 3.65
CA SER A 20 -12.37 9.97 2.46
C SER A 20 -12.75 8.50 2.55
N ALA A 21 -13.81 8.09 1.86
CA ALA A 21 -14.15 6.68 1.74
C ALA A 21 -12.96 6.05 1.03
N ASP A 22 -12.09 5.45 1.82
CA ASP A 22 -10.95 4.73 1.32
C ASP A 22 -11.51 3.52 0.55
N ALA A 23 -11.67 3.67 -0.76
CA ALA A 23 -12.28 2.66 -1.63
C ALA A 23 -11.26 1.58 -2.07
N HIS A 24 -9.99 1.76 -1.72
CA HIS A 24 -8.88 0.92 -2.18
C HIS A 24 -7.89 0.65 -1.03
N GLY A 25 -6.70 0.12 -1.29
CA GLY A 25 -5.84 -0.36 -0.20
C GLY A 25 -4.35 -0.27 -0.47
N TYR A 26 -3.59 -0.50 0.58
CA TYR A 26 -2.13 -0.50 0.64
C TYR A 26 -1.65 -1.53 1.67
N MET A 27 -0.38 -1.88 1.67
CA MET A 27 0.21 -2.73 2.70
C MET A 27 0.17 -2.04 4.06
N LEU A 28 -0.65 -2.57 4.97
CA LEU A 28 -0.79 -2.10 6.34
C LEU A 28 0.31 -2.67 7.24
N ILE A 29 0.73 -3.91 6.99
CA ILE A 29 1.79 -4.58 7.77
C ILE A 29 2.70 -5.34 6.81
N PRO A 30 4.03 -5.10 6.83
CA PRO A 30 4.67 -3.91 7.39
C PRO A 30 4.10 -2.62 6.78
N GLU A 31 4.11 -1.53 7.53
CA GLU A 31 3.36 -0.30 7.21
C GLU A 31 3.93 0.43 5.98
N SER A 32 3.08 0.64 4.97
CA SER A 32 3.37 1.57 3.88
C SER A 32 3.37 3.01 4.38
N GLN A 33 4.39 3.77 4.00
CA GLN A 33 4.48 5.20 4.28
C GLN A 33 4.32 6.01 3.00
N PHE A 34 3.89 7.25 3.13
CA PHE A 34 3.58 8.14 2.00
C PHE A 34 4.23 9.50 2.25
N LYS A 35 4.59 10.23 1.18
CA LYS A 35 5.12 11.61 1.31
C LYS A 35 4.08 12.62 1.82
N GLY A 36 2.82 12.21 1.94
CA GLY A 36 1.70 13.00 2.44
C GLY A 36 0.73 12.11 3.21
N SER A 37 -0.57 12.42 3.12
CA SER A 37 -1.60 11.54 3.66
C SER A 37 -1.55 10.16 3.01
N ALA A 38 -2.01 9.13 3.74
CA ALA A 38 -2.19 7.80 3.18
C ALA A 38 -2.97 7.87 1.86
N ASN A 39 -2.49 7.17 0.85
CA ASN A 39 -3.13 7.09 -0.45
C ASN A 39 -3.26 5.63 -0.86
N SER A 40 -4.50 5.20 -0.93
CA SER A 40 -4.86 3.81 -1.17
C SER A 40 -5.27 3.53 -2.61
N ALA A 41 -5.38 4.55 -3.46
CA ALA A 41 -5.87 4.40 -4.82
C ALA A 41 -5.00 3.43 -5.64
N TRP A 42 -5.58 2.84 -6.67
CA TRP A 42 -4.78 2.20 -7.71
C TRP A 42 -3.80 3.22 -8.32
N VAL A 43 -2.61 2.77 -8.71
CA VAL A 43 -1.57 3.65 -9.29
C VAL A 43 -2.00 4.12 -10.68
N VAL A 44 -2.45 3.19 -11.54
CA VAL A 44 -3.06 3.46 -12.84
C VAL A 44 -4.19 2.46 -13.12
N GLN A 45 -5.10 2.87 -13.99
CA GLN A 45 -6.11 2.01 -14.58
C GLN A 45 -5.94 2.07 -16.11
N ILE A 46 -5.77 0.91 -16.73
CA ILE A 46 -5.45 0.77 -18.15
C ILE A 46 -6.29 -0.34 -18.79
N ASP A 47 -6.43 -0.32 -20.11
CA ASP A 47 -6.91 -1.49 -20.83
C ASP A 47 -5.90 -2.65 -20.69
N PRO A 48 -6.34 -3.92 -20.72
CA PRO A 48 -5.43 -5.06 -20.74
C PRO A 48 -4.42 -4.93 -21.87
N VAL A 49 -3.13 -4.93 -21.54
CA VAL A 49 -2.07 -4.78 -22.55
C VAL A 49 -1.91 -6.04 -23.41
N TRP A 50 -2.51 -7.16 -23.00
CA TRP A 50 -2.59 -8.38 -23.79
C TRP A 50 -3.99 -8.51 -24.39
N THR A 51 -4.07 -8.51 -25.71
CA THR A 51 -5.34 -8.60 -26.44
C THR A 51 -6.00 -9.96 -26.27
N SER A 52 -7.28 -9.98 -25.91
CA SER A 52 -8.14 -11.16 -25.90
C SER A 52 -9.61 -10.73 -25.87
N ASP A 53 -10.47 -11.51 -26.50
CA ASP A 53 -11.93 -11.37 -26.43
C ASP A 53 -12.54 -12.10 -25.21
N LYS A 54 -11.72 -12.87 -24.48
CA LYS A 54 -12.13 -13.66 -23.30
C LYS A 54 -12.00 -12.92 -21.96
N TRP A 55 -11.54 -11.67 -21.99
CA TRP A 55 -11.52 -10.82 -20.81
C TRP A 55 -12.94 -10.58 -20.29
N ASP A 56 -13.17 -10.84 -19.00
CA ASP A 56 -14.51 -10.86 -18.40
C ASP A 56 -14.58 -10.15 -17.04
N GLY A 57 -14.11 -8.91 -16.99
CA GLY A 57 -14.08 -8.08 -15.79
C GLY A 57 -13.49 -8.75 -14.56
N ASN A 58 -14.12 -8.50 -13.41
CA ASN A 58 -13.77 -9.07 -12.12
C ASN A 58 -14.37 -10.48 -11.94
N ASN A 59 -13.94 -11.44 -12.77
CA ASN A 59 -14.37 -12.84 -12.70
C ASN A 59 -13.19 -13.80 -12.88
N PRO A 60 -13.31 -15.07 -12.45
CA PRO A 60 -12.27 -16.10 -12.63
C PRO A 60 -11.83 -16.28 -14.10
N GLN A 61 -12.72 -16.04 -15.06
CA GLN A 61 -12.43 -16.14 -16.50
C GLN A 61 -11.35 -15.16 -16.96
N SER A 62 -11.24 -13.97 -16.35
CA SER A 62 -10.14 -13.04 -16.62
C SER A 62 -8.79 -13.61 -16.14
N VAL A 63 -8.77 -14.33 -15.01
CA VAL A 63 -7.56 -15.00 -14.53
C VAL A 63 -7.13 -16.11 -15.47
N ASP A 64 -8.06 -16.94 -15.94
CA ASP A 64 -7.74 -17.98 -16.92
C ASP A 64 -7.26 -17.40 -18.26
N THR A 65 -7.83 -16.27 -18.66
CA THR A 65 -7.36 -15.51 -19.83
C THR A 65 -5.93 -15.03 -19.62
N PHE A 66 -5.62 -14.37 -18.50
CA PHE A 66 -4.26 -13.94 -18.14
C PHE A 66 -3.27 -15.10 -18.19
N LYS A 67 -3.60 -16.21 -17.52
CA LYS A 67 -2.76 -17.44 -17.49
C LYS A 67 -2.47 -17.97 -18.89
N SER A 68 -3.48 -18.04 -19.76
CA SER A 68 -3.33 -18.55 -21.12
C SER A 68 -2.41 -17.69 -22.00
N LEU A 69 -2.31 -16.38 -21.69
CA LEU A 69 -1.55 -15.40 -22.47
C LEU A 69 -0.10 -15.25 -22.01
N LYS A 70 0.26 -15.73 -20.82
CA LYS A 70 1.61 -15.58 -20.24
C LYS A 70 2.72 -16.00 -21.18
N SER A 71 2.64 -17.21 -21.74
CA SER A 71 3.70 -17.76 -22.60
C SER A 71 3.86 -16.94 -23.88
N ALA A 72 2.75 -16.55 -24.52
CA ALA A 72 2.78 -15.73 -25.74
C ALA A 72 3.35 -14.32 -25.50
N ASN A 73 3.24 -13.82 -24.26
CA ASN A 73 3.71 -12.50 -23.86
C ASN A 73 5.03 -12.55 -23.07
N ASN A 74 5.75 -13.67 -23.09
CA ASN A 74 7.03 -13.86 -22.38
C ASN A 74 6.98 -13.46 -20.89
N PHE A 75 5.83 -13.68 -20.24
CA PHE A 75 5.65 -13.32 -18.84
C PHE A 75 6.62 -14.10 -17.94
N LYS A 76 7.40 -13.38 -17.14
CA LYS A 76 8.34 -13.96 -16.17
C LYS A 76 7.75 -13.95 -14.76
N ASP A 77 7.39 -12.77 -14.31
CA ASP A 77 6.81 -12.49 -13.01
C ASP A 77 6.11 -11.14 -13.06
N LEU A 78 5.25 -10.89 -12.07
CA LEU A 78 4.43 -9.69 -12.01
C LEU A 78 5.28 -8.45 -11.76
N LYS A 79 6.33 -8.56 -10.95
CA LYS A 79 7.33 -7.50 -10.77
C LYS A 79 7.91 -7.02 -12.10
N THR A 80 8.45 -7.93 -12.92
CA THR A 80 9.02 -7.59 -14.24
C THR A 80 8.00 -6.92 -15.16
N LEU A 81 6.74 -7.38 -15.12
CA LEU A 81 5.66 -6.77 -15.91
C LEU A 81 5.35 -5.34 -15.42
N MET A 82 5.14 -5.18 -14.11
CA MET A 82 4.61 -3.94 -13.51
C MET A 82 5.68 -2.90 -13.16
N ASP A 83 6.96 -3.26 -13.25
CA ASP A 83 8.10 -2.33 -13.15
C ASP A 83 8.26 -1.48 -14.43
N ASP A 84 7.54 -1.78 -15.53
CA ASP A 84 7.38 -0.84 -16.64
C ASP A 84 6.52 0.35 -16.22
N THR A 85 7.19 1.36 -15.66
CA THR A 85 6.54 2.56 -15.13
C THR A 85 5.86 3.42 -16.18
N SER A 86 6.17 3.22 -17.47
CA SER A 86 5.49 3.94 -18.56
C SER A 86 4.06 3.42 -18.80
N VAL A 87 3.77 2.20 -18.34
CA VAL A 87 2.48 1.53 -18.51
C VAL A 87 1.76 1.37 -17.18
N TYR A 88 2.45 0.93 -16.13
CA TYR A 88 1.88 0.54 -14.84
C TYR A 88 2.07 1.59 -13.73
N GLY A 89 2.38 2.83 -14.11
CA GLY A 89 2.55 3.95 -13.19
C GLY A 89 3.82 3.89 -12.35
N ALA A 90 3.96 4.82 -11.42
CA ALA A 90 5.19 5.01 -10.62
C ALA A 90 5.68 3.72 -9.94
N ASP A 91 7.00 3.54 -9.87
CA ASP A 91 7.66 2.31 -9.39
C ASP A 91 7.11 1.82 -8.04
N CYS A 92 7.09 2.70 -7.04
CA CYS A 92 6.55 2.44 -5.70
C CYS A 92 5.10 2.89 -5.51
N GLY A 93 4.36 3.06 -6.60
CA GLY A 93 3.01 3.61 -6.56
C GLY A 93 2.98 4.96 -5.85
N PHE A 94 2.21 5.04 -4.77
CA PHE A 94 2.13 6.24 -3.92
C PHE A 94 3.02 6.19 -2.68
N THR A 95 3.65 5.05 -2.39
CA THR A 95 4.45 4.91 -1.17
C THR A 95 5.79 5.64 -1.29
N ASP A 96 6.35 6.01 -0.14
CA ASP A 96 7.68 6.59 -0.04
C ASP A 96 8.72 5.50 0.24
N PRO A 97 9.55 5.10 -0.76
CA PRO A 97 10.62 4.14 -0.54
C PRO A 97 11.75 4.66 0.34
N ASN A 98 11.73 5.95 0.72
CA ASN A 98 12.66 6.53 1.69
C ASN A 98 12.01 6.76 3.06
N GLY A 99 10.83 6.18 3.28
CA GLY A 99 10.17 6.18 4.58
C GLY A 99 11.01 5.52 5.67
N THR A 100 10.55 5.65 6.92
CA THR A 100 11.17 5.00 8.08
C THR A 100 11.11 3.48 7.92
N PRO A 101 12.26 2.77 7.99
CA PRO A 101 12.30 1.32 7.91
C PRO A 101 11.40 0.63 8.95
N GLN A 102 10.54 -0.26 8.46
CA GLN A 102 9.56 -1.01 9.23
C GLN A 102 10.18 -2.29 9.83
N PRO A 103 9.80 -2.69 11.05
CA PRO A 103 10.22 -3.98 11.59
C PRO A 103 9.70 -5.13 10.72
N ILE A 104 10.49 -6.18 10.58
CA ILE A 104 10.07 -7.42 9.92
C ILE A 104 9.03 -8.12 10.83
N PRO A 105 7.82 -8.44 10.34
CA PRO A 105 6.82 -9.17 11.11
C PRO A 105 7.33 -10.53 11.58
N THR A 106 7.19 -10.80 12.89
CA THR A 106 7.69 -12.04 13.52
C THR A 106 6.70 -13.20 13.43
N ASP A 107 5.45 -12.93 13.04
CA ASP A 107 4.38 -13.92 12.90
C ASP A 107 4.30 -14.55 11.50
N GLY A 108 5.26 -14.20 10.62
CA GLY A 108 5.32 -14.72 9.26
C GLY A 108 4.21 -14.22 8.36
N LYS A 109 3.67 -13.01 8.61
CA LYS A 109 2.56 -12.45 7.84
C LYS A 109 2.87 -11.08 7.25
N ALA A 110 2.17 -10.76 6.18
CA ALA A 110 1.95 -9.39 5.71
C ALA A 110 0.44 -9.14 5.61
N THR A 111 -0.01 -7.89 5.77
CA THR A 111 -1.43 -7.54 5.80
C THR A 111 -1.70 -6.38 4.86
N PHE A 112 -2.66 -6.54 3.96
CA PHE A 112 -3.24 -5.45 3.18
C PHE A 112 -4.30 -4.74 4.02
N SER A 113 -4.45 -3.42 3.85
CA SER A 113 -5.31 -2.58 4.70
C SER A 113 -6.81 -2.92 4.66
N ARG A 114 -7.21 -3.75 3.69
CA ARG A 114 -8.59 -4.17 3.39
C ARG A 114 -8.60 -5.51 2.65
N ALA A 115 -9.78 -5.95 2.21
CA ALA A 115 -9.87 -7.12 1.35
C ALA A 115 -9.38 -6.80 -0.07
N LEU A 116 -8.58 -7.70 -0.64
CA LEU A 116 -8.51 -7.83 -2.09
C LEU A 116 -9.89 -8.28 -2.56
N VAL A 117 -10.59 -7.42 -3.30
CA VAL A 117 -11.97 -7.67 -3.78
C VAL A 117 -12.03 -7.94 -5.29
N HIS A 118 -10.88 -7.85 -5.95
CA HIS A 118 -10.74 -8.09 -7.37
C HIS A 118 -9.87 -9.32 -7.66
N HIS A 119 -10.34 -10.15 -8.58
CA HIS A 119 -9.56 -11.21 -9.18
C HIS A 119 -8.30 -10.65 -9.84
N GLY A 120 -7.22 -11.44 -9.80
CA GLY A 120 -5.98 -11.10 -10.48
C GLY A 120 -4.73 -11.53 -9.72
N PRO A 121 -3.57 -11.55 -10.41
CA PRO A 121 -2.34 -12.03 -9.82
C PRO A 121 -1.76 -11.02 -8.83
N CYS A 122 -1.09 -11.53 -7.80
CA CYS A 122 -0.28 -10.71 -6.90
C CYS A 122 1.05 -11.37 -6.56
N GLU A 123 2.03 -10.55 -6.20
CA GLU A 123 3.37 -10.96 -5.76
C GLU A 123 3.82 -10.15 -4.55
N ILE A 124 4.57 -10.81 -3.66
CA ILE A 124 5.34 -10.14 -2.62
C ILE A 124 6.80 -10.56 -2.76
N TRP A 125 7.68 -9.56 -2.68
CA TRP A 125 9.12 -9.70 -2.78
C TRP A 125 9.78 -9.14 -1.52
N LEU A 126 10.84 -9.82 -1.08
CA LEU A 126 11.77 -9.33 -0.06
C LEU A 126 13.12 -9.14 -0.76
N ASP A 127 13.52 -7.89 -0.96
CA ASP A 127 14.62 -7.52 -1.87
C ASP A 127 14.44 -8.24 -3.23
N ASP A 128 15.42 -9.04 -3.66
CA ASP A 128 15.40 -9.77 -4.93
C ASP A 128 14.73 -11.16 -4.86
N LYS A 129 14.17 -11.54 -3.70
CA LYS A 129 13.53 -12.86 -3.51
C LYS A 129 12.01 -12.73 -3.56
N LYS A 130 11.37 -13.35 -4.56
CA LYS A 130 9.93 -13.57 -4.55
C LYS A 130 9.56 -14.54 -3.44
N VAL A 131 8.68 -14.12 -2.53
CA VAL A 131 8.24 -14.91 -1.37
C VAL A 131 6.77 -15.27 -1.42
N LEU A 132 5.99 -14.65 -2.31
CA LEU A 132 4.62 -15.01 -2.59
C LEU A 132 4.30 -14.78 -4.07
N TYR A 133 3.53 -15.69 -4.64
CA TYR A 133 2.90 -15.52 -5.95
C TYR A 133 1.62 -16.34 -6.02
N GLU A 134 0.54 -15.72 -6.49
CA GLU A 134 -0.65 -16.43 -6.94
C GLU A 134 -1.17 -15.81 -8.23
N ASP A 135 -1.82 -16.63 -9.05
CA ASP A 135 -2.55 -16.17 -10.22
C ASP A 135 -3.85 -15.45 -9.87
N ASP A 136 -4.44 -15.80 -8.72
CA ASP A 136 -5.68 -15.22 -8.22
C ASP A 136 -5.59 -15.00 -6.71
N CYS A 137 -5.19 -13.80 -6.32
CA CYS A 137 -5.06 -13.47 -4.91
C CYS A 137 -6.41 -13.21 -4.24
N PHE A 138 -7.48 -12.92 -5.00
CA PHE A 138 -8.82 -12.82 -4.44
C PHE A 138 -9.26 -14.16 -3.86
N VAL A 139 -9.13 -15.25 -4.62
CA VAL A 139 -9.58 -16.58 -4.18
C VAL A 139 -8.84 -17.06 -2.93
N LYS A 140 -7.55 -16.73 -2.80
CA LYS A 140 -6.73 -17.22 -1.67
C LYS A 140 -6.72 -16.31 -0.45
N TYR A 141 -6.69 -15.00 -0.67
CA TYR A 141 -6.44 -14.01 0.38
C TYR A 141 -7.50 -12.91 0.44
N GLY A 142 -8.38 -12.84 -0.56
CA GLY A 142 -9.42 -11.83 -0.69
C GLY A 142 -10.69 -12.13 0.10
N ASN A 143 -11.63 -11.20 -0.01
CA ASN A 143 -12.97 -11.32 0.55
C ASN A 143 -13.92 -10.36 -0.18
N GLU A 144 -15.20 -10.71 -0.30
CA GLU A 144 -16.21 -9.79 -0.83
C GLU A 144 -16.52 -8.66 0.16
N ASN A 145 -16.44 -8.94 1.47
CA ASN A 145 -16.52 -7.92 2.50
C ASN A 145 -15.21 -7.13 2.56
N GLN A 146 -15.29 -5.89 2.09
CA GLN A 146 -14.16 -4.97 1.95
C GLN A 146 -13.45 -4.66 3.28
N ASP A 147 -14.17 -4.73 4.41
CA ASP A 147 -13.63 -4.42 5.73
C ASP A 147 -12.71 -5.53 6.28
N ILE A 148 -12.69 -6.71 5.64
CA ILE A 148 -11.85 -7.83 6.05
C ILE A 148 -10.47 -7.70 5.43
N LYS A 149 -9.44 -7.48 6.25
CA LYS A 149 -8.05 -7.36 5.79
C LYS A 149 -7.55 -8.65 5.15
N SER A 150 -6.94 -8.55 3.97
CA SER A 150 -6.22 -9.67 3.35
C SER A 150 -4.91 -9.93 4.07
N ILE A 151 -4.66 -11.19 4.44
CA ILE A 151 -3.48 -11.62 5.17
C ILE A 151 -2.70 -12.61 4.32
N PHE A 152 -1.42 -12.32 4.11
CA PHE A 152 -0.51 -13.11 3.30
C PHE A 152 0.49 -13.86 4.18
N PRO A 153 0.67 -15.18 3.99
CA PRO A 153 1.73 -15.93 4.64
C PRO A 153 3.07 -15.64 3.94
N ILE A 154 4.02 -15.06 4.67
CA ILE A 154 5.33 -14.65 4.13
C ILE A 154 6.47 -15.37 4.84
N ASP A 155 7.34 -16.00 4.05
CA ASP A 155 8.61 -16.53 4.52
C ASP A 155 9.68 -15.43 4.59
N TYR A 156 9.86 -14.84 5.78
CA TYR A 156 10.92 -13.85 6.05
C TYR A 156 12.30 -14.47 6.31
N SER A 157 12.49 -15.78 6.08
CA SER A 157 13.78 -16.45 6.37
C SER A 157 14.98 -15.82 5.65
N SER A 158 14.79 -15.23 4.47
CA SER A 158 15.86 -14.50 3.76
C SER A 158 16.36 -13.28 4.51
N CYS A 159 15.55 -12.71 5.41
CA CYS A 159 15.91 -11.54 6.21
C CYS A 159 16.60 -11.90 7.55
N SER A 160 16.73 -13.18 7.88
CA SER A 160 17.23 -13.63 9.20
C SER A 160 18.72 -13.31 9.45
N LYS A 161 19.50 -13.01 8.41
CA LYS A 161 20.95 -12.71 8.49
C LYS A 161 21.25 -11.31 7.95
N GLY A 162 20.84 -10.30 8.70
CA GLY A 162 21.13 -8.92 8.34
C GLY A 162 19.90 -8.10 7.91
N GLY A 163 18.70 -8.66 8.09
CA GLY A 163 17.43 -8.06 7.65
C GLY A 163 17.29 -8.01 6.13
N CYS A 164 16.13 -7.54 5.67
CA CYS A 164 15.90 -7.17 4.27
C CYS A 164 15.85 -5.64 4.19
N LYS A 165 16.11 -5.07 3.00
CA LYS A 165 16.07 -3.62 2.81
C LYS A 165 14.66 -3.14 2.47
N GLU A 166 13.92 -3.92 1.70
CA GLU A 166 12.60 -3.54 1.22
C GLU A 166 11.68 -4.76 1.04
N MET A 167 10.41 -4.59 1.36
CA MET A 167 9.33 -5.44 0.86
C MET A 167 8.65 -4.71 -0.29
N ARG A 168 8.40 -5.42 -1.40
CA ARG A 168 7.55 -4.92 -2.49
C ARG A 168 6.29 -5.75 -2.63
N PHE A 169 5.16 -5.09 -2.77
CA PHE A 169 3.87 -5.71 -3.08
C PHE A 169 3.44 -5.27 -4.48
N TYR A 170 2.97 -6.24 -5.27
CA TYR A 170 2.39 -6.02 -6.58
C TYR A 170 1.04 -6.74 -6.64
N TRP A 171 0.00 -6.06 -7.10
CA TRP A 171 -1.28 -6.69 -7.45
C TRP A 171 -1.86 -6.05 -8.69
N LEU A 172 -2.21 -6.88 -9.66
CA LEU A 172 -2.86 -6.46 -10.90
C LEU A 172 -4.31 -6.91 -10.84
N ALA A 173 -5.18 -6.01 -10.41
CA ALA A 173 -6.61 -6.28 -10.26
C ALA A 173 -7.32 -6.20 -11.62
N PHE A 174 -8.16 -7.19 -11.89
CA PHE A 174 -9.06 -7.20 -13.05
C PHE A 174 -10.41 -6.64 -12.63
N GLN A 175 -10.77 -5.50 -13.21
CA GLN A 175 -12.02 -4.81 -12.91
C GLN A 175 -12.92 -4.78 -14.14
N GLY A 176 -14.23 -4.96 -13.93
CA GLY A 176 -15.23 -4.79 -14.97
C GLY A 176 -15.73 -3.34 -14.99
N LEU A 177 -15.54 -2.62 -16.09
CA LEU A 177 -16.11 -1.29 -16.32
C LEU A 177 -16.78 -1.25 -17.69
N ASN A 178 -18.06 -0.83 -17.72
CA ASN A 178 -18.81 -0.65 -18.97
C ASN A 178 -18.73 -1.87 -19.92
N LYS A 179 -18.86 -3.08 -19.36
CA LYS A 179 -18.76 -4.38 -20.07
C LYS A 179 -17.38 -4.68 -20.68
N LYS A 180 -16.32 -4.03 -20.20
CA LYS A 180 -14.93 -4.32 -20.55
C LYS A 180 -14.12 -4.62 -19.31
N THR A 181 -13.05 -5.40 -19.46
CA THR A 181 -12.02 -5.50 -18.42
C THR A 181 -11.08 -4.32 -18.52
N VAL A 182 -10.75 -3.76 -17.36
CA VAL A 182 -9.60 -2.89 -17.17
C VAL A 182 -8.67 -3.54 -16.15
N TRP A 183 -7.39 -3.20 -16.23
CA TRP A 183 -6.40 -3.58 -15.23
C TRP A 183 -6.13 -2.38 -14.32
N GLN A 184 -6.15 -2.62 -13.01
CA GLN A 184 -5.74 -1.66 -12.00
C GLN A 184 -4.46 -2.15 -11.32
N SER A 185 -3.42 -1.33 -11.37
CA SER A 185 -2.14 -1.67 -10.74
C SER A 185 -2.10 -1.17 -9.29
N TYR A 186 -1.70 -2.04 -8.38
CA TYR A 186 -1.37 -1.71 -7.00
C TYR A 186 0.10 -2.07 -6.77
N LYS A 187 0.87 -1.10 -6.26
CA LYS A 187 2.31 -1.22 -6.02
C LYS A 187 2.66 -0.48 -4.75
N ASP A 188 3.28 -1.19 -3.82
CA ASP A 188 3.80 -0.62 -2.58
C ASP A 188 5.26 -1.02 -2.39
N CYS A 189 6.10 -0.04 -2.08
CA CYS A 189 7.45 -0.23 -1.55
C CYS A 189 7.47 0.09 -0.05
N ILE A 190 7.95 -0.86 0.75
CA ILE A 190 8.01 -0.74 2.20
C ILE A 190 9.46 -0.95 2.64
N PRO A 191 10.17 0.11 3.04
CA PRO A 191 11.50 -0.02 3.62
C PRO A 191 11.44 -0.92 4.86
N LEU A 192 12.35 -1.87 4.98
CA LEU A 192 12.44 -2.81 6.09
C LEU A 192 13.69 -2.56 6.93
N LYS A 193 13.61 -2.84 8.23
CA LYS A 193 14.75 -2.80 9.15
C LYS A 193 15.75 -3.90 8.78
N GLY A 194 16.74 -3.51 7.99
CA GLY A 194 18.00 -4.22 7.81
C GLY A 194 18.93 -4.04 9.02
N SER A 195 19.69 -5.07 9.38
CA SER A 195 20.83 -4.97 10.30
C SER A 195 22.00 -4.13 9.75
N GLY A 196 21.89 -3.58 8.54
CA GLY A 196 22.89 -2.69 7.92
C GLY A 196 22.48 -1.21 7.83
N GLY A 197 21.26 -0.86 8.24
CA GLY A 197 20.75 0.51 8.25
C GLY A 197 20.91 1.16 9.62
N GLY A 198 22.14 1.30 10.09
CA GLY A 198 22.46 2.12 11.25
C GLY A 198 22.16 3.59 10.93
N GLY A 199 20.90 3.98 11.03
CA GLY A 199 20.60 5.36 11.40
C GLY A 199 21.20 5.57 12.78
N SER A 200 22.26 6.38 12.87
CA SER A 200 22.80 6.86 14.14
C SER A 200 21.70 7.59 14.91
N SER A 201 20.89 6.85 15.65
CA SER A 201 20.24 7.36 16.83
C SER A 201 21.32 7.44 17.89
N THR A 202 21.95 8.61 17.99
CA THR A 202 22.82 8.97 19.11
C THR A 202 21.96 8.89 20.38
N SER A 203 21.98 7.75 21.05
CA SER A 203 21.45 7.62 22.39
C SER A 203 22.32 8.47 23.31
N GLN A 204 21.90 9.70 23.57
CA GLN A 204 22.39 10.44 24.73
C GLN A 204 21.81 9.78 25.98
N THR A 205 22.57 8.86 26.55
CA THR A 205 22.37 8.42 27.93
C THR A 205 22.77 9.56 28.86
N GLN A 206 21.79 10.32 29.30
CA GLN A 206 21.94 11.27 30.40
C GLN A 206 21.70 10.51 31.70
N SER A 207 22.77 10.05 32.34
CA SER A 207 22.74 9.56 33.72
C SER A 207 23.72 10.37 34.55
N SER A 208 23.13 11.28 35.34
CA SER A 208 23.75 12.01 36.42
C SER A 208 23.85 11.14 37.67
N SER A 209 25.06 10.95 38.21
CA SER A 209 25.28 10.74 39.64
C SER A 209 26.78 10.67 39.98
N THR A 210 27.24 11.72 40.67
CA THR A 210 28.05 11.74 41.90
C THR A 210 29.44 11.09 41.96
N SER A 211 30.36 11.94 42.39
CA SER A 211 31.78 11.76 42.69
C SER A 211 32.10 10.84 43.88
N ASP A 212 33.39 10.48 43.91
CA ASP A 212 34.23 10.03 45.03
C ASP A 212 34.20 8.54 45.42
N VAL A 213 35.31 7.84 45.15
CA VAL A 213 36.37 7.56 46.16
C VAL A 213 37.57 6.86 45.49
N SER A 214 38.75 7.38 45.81
CA SER A 214 40.11 6.92 45.49
C SER A 214 40.42 5.49 45.94
N GLN A 215 41.17 4.72 45.14
CA GLN A 215 42.31 3.91 45.61
C GLN A 215 43.37 3.76 44.50
N THR A 216 44.62 3.92 44.91
CA THR A 216 45.86 3.94 44.12
C THR A 216 46.67 2.66 44.39
N MET A 217 47.65 2.39 43.51
CA MET A 217 48.75 1.40 43.57
C MET A 217 48.42 0.04 42.92
N SER A 218 49.23 -0.57 42.03
CA SER A 218 50.63 -0.35 41.68
C SER A 218 51.02 -1.10 40.38
N SER A 219 51.99 -0.51 39.65
CA SER A 219 53.10 -1.13 38.88
C SER A 219 52.87 -1.86 37.55
N GLY A 220 53.55 -1.34 36.52
CA GLY A 220 53.82 -2.00 35.24
C GLY A 220 54.43 -1.07 34.20
N ASP A 221 55.64 -0.57 34.46
CA ASP A 221 56.46 0.27 33.55
C ASP A 221 56.91 -0.47 32.28
N SER A 222 56.93 0.25 31.15
CA SER A 222 58.00 0.19 30.13
C SER A 222 57.97 1.45 29.24
N ASN A 223 58.99 2.29 29.42
CA ASN A 223 59.39 3.44 28.58
C ASN A 223 59.96 2.97 27.22
N SER A 224 59.56 3.55 26.06
CA SER A 224 60.18 4.69 25.30
C SER A 224 61.46 4.30 24.50
N PRO A 225 61.97 5.01 23.45
CA PRO A 225 61.58 6.31 22.82
C PRO A 225 61.50 6.29 21.25
N SER A 226 60.72 7.17 20.59
CA SER A 226 61.02 8.51 20.00
C SER A 226 61.93 8.60 18.77
N SER A 227 61.57 9.55 17.89
CA SER A 227 62.31 10.30 16.83
C SER A 227 61.95 9.90 15.38
N GLY A 228 61.59 10.80 14.48
CA GLY A 228 61.64 12.26 14.58
C GLY A 228 60.94 13.00 13.44
N ASP A 229 60.93 14.31 13.66
CA ASP A 229 60.42 15.42 12.84
C ASP A 229 61.06 15.53 11.45
N SER A 230 60.37 16.18 10.50
CA SER A 230 60.82 17.49 9.97
C SER A 230 59.89 18.06 8.87
N ASN A 231 59.42 19.28 9.16
CA ASN A 231 59.34 20.48 8.30
C ASN A 231 58.37 20.57 7.10
N SER A 232 57.25 21.25 7.36
CA SER A 232 56.89 22.61 6.91
C SER A 232 57.68 23.28 5.76
N LEU A 233 56.94 23.85 4.79
CA LEU A 233 57.02 25.22 4.22
C LEU A 233 55.93 25.30 3.10
N SER A 234 54.82 26.02 3.26
CA SER A 234 54.58 27.47 3.14
C SER A 234 54.15 27.93 1.72
N SER A 235 52.90 28.43 1.68
CA SER A 235 52.40 29.63 0.98
C SER A 235 52.42 29.75 -0.55
N GLY A 236 51.23 29.98 -1.10
CA GLY A 236 50.99 30.57 -2.42
C GLY A 236 49.54 31.07 -2.50
N ASP A 237 49.35 32.36 -2.21
CA ASP A 237 48.10 33.11 -2.22
C ASP A 237 47.64 33.52 -3.64
N SER A 238 46.36 33.92 -3.70
CA SER A 238 45.75 34.88 -4.65
C SER A 238 45.23 34.38 -6.01
N ASN A 239 43.91 34.22 -6.16
CA ASN A 239 43.01 35.35 -6.48
C ASN A 239 41.55 34.89 -6.66
N SER A 240 40.65 35.55 -5.94
CA SER A 240 39.21 35.64 -6.26
C SER A 240 38.99 36.78 -7.26
N PRO A 241 37.88 36.73 -8.03
CA PRO A 241 36.97 37.86 -7.91
C PRO A 241 35.57 37.41 -7.52
N SER A 242 34.99 38.22 -6.63
CA SER A 242 33.63 38.21 -6.14
C SER A 242 32.72 39.07 -7.02
N SER A 243 31.42 38.96 -6.75
CA SER A 243 30.28 39.83 -7.10
C SER A 243 29.79 39.79 -8.55
N GLY A 244 28.49 39.69 -8.83
CA GLY A 244 27.29 39.71 -7.99
C GLY A 244 26.07 39.94 -8.89
N GLY A 245 24.87 39.88 -8.33
CA GLY A 245 23.69 40.51 -8.95
C GLY A 245 22.46 39.63 -9.11
N SER A 246 21.66 39.62 -8.05
CA SER A 246 20.26 39.24 -7.99
C SER A 246 19.40 39.83 -9.10
N SER A 247 18.32 39.13 -9.50
CA SER A 247 17.01 39.71 -9.83
C SER A 247 15.94 38.62 -9.92
N SER A 248 15.05 38.61 -8.92
CA SER A 248 13.68 38.10 -9.01
C SER A 248 12.78 39.22 -9.55
N PRO A 249 11.75 38.90 -10.33
CA PRO A 249 10.39 39.32 -9.97
C PRO A 249 9.39 38.16 -10.17
N SER A 250 8.57 37.82 -9.16
CA SER A 250 7.23 38.34 -8.86
C SER A 250 6.13 37.99 -9.88
N SER A 251 5.25 37.09 -9.42
CA SER A 251 3.77 37.08 -9.51
C SER A 251 3.07 37.44 -10.82
N GLY A 252 2.28 36.47 -11.32
CA GLY A 252 1.23 36.66 -12.32
C GLY A 252 0.17 35.56 -12.20
N ASP A 253 -1.01 35.97 -11.77
CA ASP A 253 -2.21 35.18 -11.47
C ASP A 253 -2.96 34.63 -12.70
N SER A 254 -3.80 33.62 -12.40
CA SER A 254 -5.09 33.28 -13.05
C SER A 254 -5.10 32.55 -14.42
N ASN A 255 -5.63 31.31 -14.43
CA ASN A 255 -7.06 31.06 -14.72
C ASN A 255 -7.40 29.55 -14.73
N THR A 256 -8.22 29.17 -13.75
CA THR A 256 -8.91 27.87 -13.65
C THR A 256 -10.20 27.91 -14.47
N PRO A 257 -10.51 26.93 -15.34
CA PRO A 257 -11.85 26.78 -15.86
C PRO A 257 -12.73 26.01 -14.88
N SER A 258 -13.75 26.70 -14.36
CA SER A 258 -14.96 26.13 -13.77
C SER A 258 -15.97 25.82 -14.87
N SER A 259 -16.53 24.60 -14.90
CA SER A 259 -17.82 24.16 -15.48
C SER A 259 -17.83 22.62 -15.47
N GLY A 260 -18.84 21.88 -15.01
CA GLY A 260 -20.16 22.24 -14.55
C GLY A 260 -20.81 21.09 -13.78
N GLU A 261 -21.79 21.48 -13.00
CA GLU A 261 -22.72 20.68 -12.22
C GLU A 261 -23.53 19.74 -13.12
N SER A 262 -23.53 18.44 -12.85
CA SER A 262 -24.50 17.49 -13.40
C SER A 262 -25.22 16.82 -12.25
N THR A 263 -26.39 17.37 -11.93
CA THR A 263 -27.38 16.79 -11.05
C THR A 263 -27.93 15.52 -11.68
N THR A 264 -27.64 14.37 -11.08
CA THR A 264 -28.32 13.10 -11.38
C THR A 264 -29.30 12.79 -10.25
N PRO A 265 -30.59 12.53 -10.52
CA PRO A 265 -31.58 12.25 -9.47
C PRO A 265 -31.36 10.89 -8.82
N ALA A 266 -31.61 10.82 -7.51
CA ALA A 266 -31.76 9.57 -6.78
C ALA A 266 -32.99 8.78 -7.28
N PRO A 267 -32.95 7.45 -7.35
CA PRO A 267 -34.15 6.67 -7.59
C PRO A 267 -35.05 6.72 -6.36
N GLU A 268 -36.30 7.11 -6.59
CA GLU A 268 -37.38 7.18 -5.61
C GLU A 268 -37.67 5.81 -4.98
N SER A 269 -37.83 5.84 -3.66
CA SER A 269 -38.48 4.82 -2.87
C SER A 269 -39.97 4.76 -3.24
N ASN A 270 -40.37 3.76 -4.01
CA ASN A 270 -41.78 3.46 -4.19
C ASN A 270 -42.26 2.53 -3.07
N ASP A 271 -42.79 3.18 -2.04
CA ASP A 271 -43.73 2.59 -1.09
C ASP A 271 -45.07 2.37 -1.82
N TYR A 272 -45.48 1.12 -1.95
CA TYR A 272 -46.85 0.75 -2.34
C TYR A 272 -47.40 -0.20 -1.28
N SER A 273 -48.03 0.38 -0.27
CA SER A 273 -49.03 -0.31 0.53
C SER A 273 -50.38 -0.19 -0.17
N SER A 274 -51.07 -1.31 -0.42
CA SER A 274 -52.46 -1.57 0.00
C SER A 274 -53.16 -2.71 -0.77
N THR A 275 -53.61 -3.69 0.02
CA THR A 275 -54.87 -4.48 -0.04
C THR A 275 -55.16 -5.57 -1.10
N GLN A 276 -55.36 -6.77 -0.53
CA GLN A 276 -56.32 -7.86 -0.80
C GLN A 276 -57.17 -7.88 -2.08
N GLY A 277 -57.20 -9.06 -2.70
CA GLY A 277 -58.30 -9.56 -3.53
C GLY A 277 -58.12 -11.05 -3.87
N SER A 278 -59.08 -11.88 -3.46
CA SER A 278 -59.10 -13.34 -3.54
C SER A 278 -59.21 -13.95 -4.96
N SER A 279 -58.71 -15.19 -5.05
CA SER A 279 -59.34 -16.39 -5.64
C SER A 279 -58.83 -16.97 -6.98
N SER A 280 -58.60 -18.29 -6.89
CA SER A 280 -58.80 -19.37 -7.88
C SER A 280 -57.62 -19.86 -8.74
N GLY A 281 -57.39 -21.19 -8.69
CA GLY A 281 -56.89 -22.00 -9.82
C GLY A 281 -55.54 -22.70 -9.68
N THR A 282 -55.60 -24.00 -9.31
CA THR A 282 -54.73 -25.20 -9.53
C THR A 282 -53.65 -25.15 -10.66
N PRO A 283 -52.60 -26.02 -10.75
CA PRO A 283 -52.50 -27.36 -10.16
C PRO A 283 -51.13 -27.87 -9.62
N GLU A 284 -51.25 -29.03 -8.99
CA GLU A 284 -50.29 -30.05 -8.56
C GLU A 284 -49.12 -30.34 -9.53
N VAL A 285 -47.89 -30.42 -9.00
CA VAL A 285 -46.72 -31.02 -9.68
C VAL A 285 -45.93 -31.89 -8.69
N THR A 286 -45.73 -33.14 -9.10
CA THR A 286 -45.01 -34.24 -8.46
C THR A 286 -43.50 -33.98 -8.30
N PRO A 287 -42.84 -34.41 -7.19
CA PRO A 287 -41.39 -34.46 -7.14
C PRO A 287 -40.81 -35.80 -7.63
N ALA A 288 -39.71 -35.73 -8.38
CA ALA A 288 -38.91 -36.85 -8.88
C ALA A 288 -37.99 -37.45 -7.77
N PRO A 289 -37.51 -38.71 -7.92
CA PRO A 289 -37.10 -39.55 -6.80
C PRO A 289 -35.65 -39.33 -6.32
N SER A 290 -35.45 -39.53 -5.01
CA SER A 290 -34.17 -39.53 -4.32
C SER A 290 -33.43 -40.87 -4.45
N SER A 291 -32.16 -40.82 -4.82
CA SER A 291 -31.25 -41.97 -4.87
C SER A 291 -30.71 -42.31 -3.47
N MET A 292 -30.95 -43.54 -3.02
CA MET A 292 -30.38 -44.10 -1.80
C MET A 292 -28.90 -44.50 -2.00
N CYS A 293 -28.05 -44.16 -1.02
CA CYS A 293 -26.84 -44.91 -0.70
C CYS A 293 -26.77 -45.07 0.82
N ASN A 294 -27.15 -46.26 1.29
CA ASN A 294 -27.20 -46.59 2.70
C ASN A 294 -25.85 -47.11 3.20
N GLY A 295 -25.50 -46.67 4.41
CA GLY A 295 -24.20 -46.84 5.04
C GLY A 295 -23.84 -48.26 5.49
N ARG A 296 -22.53 -48.40 5.65
CA ARG A 296 -21.73 -49.53 6.12
C ARG A 296 -22.09 -49.91 7.57
N LYS A 297 -22.48 -51.17 7.81
CA LYS A 297 -22.64 -51.78 9.14
C LYS A 297 -21.29 -52.01 9.83
N ARG A 298 -21.21 -51.70 11.13
CA ARG A 298 -20.29 -52.31 12.11
C ARG A 298 -21.03 -52.56 13.43
N ARG A 299 -20.60 -53.63 14.13
CA ARG A 299 -20.98 -54.25 15.43
C ARG A 299 -21.38 -55.71 15.15
N TYR A 300 -20.73 -56.75 15.65
CA TYR A 300 -19.70 -56.93 16.69
C TYR A 300 -18.44 -57.57 16.10
#